data_AF-A0A326GSX6-F1
#
_entry.id   AF-A0A326GSX6-F1
#
_cell.length_a   1.000
_cell.length_b   1.000
_cell.length_c   1.000
_cell.angle_alpha   90.00
_cell.angle_beta   90.00
_cell.angle_gamma   90.00
#
_symmetry.space_group_name_H-M   'P 1'
#
loop_
_entity.id
_entity.type
_entity.pdbx_description
1 polymer ?
#
loop_
_entity_poly.entity_id
_entity_poly.type
_entity_poly.pdbx_seq_one_letter_code
_entity_poly.pdbx_strand_id
1 'polypeptide(L)'
;MTTATPAWRAAASAPIARAITSIAVHCTATREGQPFHVADVRAWHKAQNWSDIGYHFLVALDGTIEIGRPKAQVGAHVAGHNAKSIGIVYVGGVAKDGKTPKDTRTPEQKAAMVDLLRVLKAAHPGAVVQGHRDYPKVAKACPSFDAKREYATL
;
A
#
# COMPACT_ATOMS: atom_id res chain seq x y z
N MET A 1 -15.23 -8.47 -25.39
CA MET A 1 -15.94 -8.33 -24.09
C MET A 1 -15.37 -7.10 -23.40
N THR A 2 -16.14 -6.03 -23.26
CA THR A 2 -15.74 -4.85 -22.48
C THR A 2 -15.60 -5.27 -21.02
N THR A 3 -14.37 -5.47 -20.54
CA THR A 3 -14.12 -5.72 -19.13
C THR A 3 -14.51 -4.47 -18.36
N ALA A 4 -15.50 -4.59 -17.47
CA ALA A 4 -15.88 -3.52 -16.57
C ALA A 4 -14.63 -3.04 -15.81
N THR A 5 -14.47 -1.72 -15.65
CA THR A 5 -13.36 -1.15 -14.90
C THR A 5 -13.34 -1.76 -13.49
N PRO A 6 -12.22 -2.35 -13.03
CA PRO A 6 -12.15 -2.91 -11.69
C PRO A 6 -12.48 -1.86 -10.62
N ALA A 7 -13.20 -2.24 -9.57
CA ALA A 7 -13.64 -1.32 -8.51
C ALA A 7 -12.47 -0.55 -7.87
N TRP A 8 -11.31 -1.21 -7.69
CA TRP A 8 -10.11 -0.57 -7.15
C TRP A 8 -9.62 0.57 -8.04
N ARG A 9 -9.76 0.45 -9.37
CA ARG A 9 -9.28 1.44 -10.34
C ARG A 9 -10.14 2.69 -10.28
N ALA A 10 -11.46 2.52 -10.17
CA ALA A 10 -12.38 3.63 -9.92
C ALA A 10 -12.11 4.31 -8.56
N ALA A 11 -11.86 3.53 -7.50
CA ALA A 11 -11.53 4.08 -6.18
C ALA A 11 -10.19 4.84 -6.16
N ALA A 12 -9.19 4.37 -6.92
CA ALA A 12 -7.88 5.01 -7.04
C ALA A 12 -7.92 6.30 -7.87
N SER A 13 -8.73 6.35 -8.93
CA SER A 13 -8.85 7.55 -9.78
C SER A 13 -9.87 8.57 -9.28
N ALA A 14 -10.77 8.20 -8.36
CA ALA A 14 -11.80 9.09 -7.86
C ALA A 14 -11.21 10.39 -7.27
N PRO A 15 -11.77 11.57 -7.60
CA PRO A 15 -11.33 12.84 -7.04
C PRO A 15 -11.60 12.89 -5.52
N ILE A 16 -10.71 13.55 -4.78
CA ILE A 16 -10.83 13.76 -3.33
C ILE A 16 -10.38 15.18 -2.98
N ALA A 17 -10.90 15.74 -1.88
CA ALA A 17 -10.52 17.08 -1.41
C ALA A 17 -9.13 17.12 -0.72
N ARG A 18 -8.59 15.97 -0.32
CA ARG A 18 -7.29 15.88 0.36
C ARG A 18 -6.15 16.16 -0.61
N ALA A 19 -5.27 17.10 -0.26
CA ALA A 19 -4.01 17.30 -0.98
C ALA A 19 -3.03 16.16 -0.67
N ILE A 20 -2.77 15.31 -1.67
CA ILE A 20 -1.86 14.18 -1.56
C ILE A 20 -0.50 14.58 -2.15
N THR A 21 0.55 14.49 -1.33
CA THR A 21 1.93 14.80 -1.74
C THR A 21 2.82 13.57 -1.81
N SER A 22 2.34 12.41 -1.33
CA SER A 22 3.10 11.17 -1.37
C SER A 22 2.23 9.91 -1.39
N ILE A 23 2.79 8.84 -1.94
CA ILE A 23 2.21 7.50 -1.93
C ILE A 23 3.18 6.62 -1.14
N ALA A 24 2.73 6.11 0.01
CA ALA A 24 3.54 5.32 0.92
C ALA A 24 3.38 3.82 0.60
N VAL A 25 4.49 3.16 0.25
CA VAL A 25 4.53 1.72 0.02
C VAL A 25 4.91 1.00 1.30
N HIS A 26 4.11 0.00 1.66
CA HIS A 26 4.23 -0.81 2.87
C HIS A 26 4.23 -2.30 2.56
N CYS A 27 4.68 -3.09 3.54
CA CYS A 27 4.46 -4.53 3.62
C CYS A 27 3.67 -4.85 4.89
N THR A 28 2.88 -5.93 4.91
CA THR A 28 2.14 -6.38 6.12
C THR A 28 3.07 -6.97 7.19
N ALA A 29 4.34 -7.22 6.87
CA ALA A 29 5.29 -7.97 7.69
C ALA A 29 4.81 -9.40 8.02
N THR A 30 4.07 -10.01 7.10
CA THR A 30 3.64 -11.41 7.18
C THR A 30 4.64 -12.32 6.47
N ARG A 31 4.66 -13.60 6.84
CA ARG A 31 5.59 -14.60 6.26
C ARG A 31 5.41 -14.71 4.75
N GLU A 32 6.52 -14.84 4.04
CA GLU A 32 6.59 -15.14 2.61
C GLU A 32 5.63 -16.28 2.22
N GLY A 33 4.73 -16.01 1.28
CA GLY A 33 3.77 -16.98 0.76
C GLY A 33 2.54 -17.23 1.65
N GLN A 34 2.39 -16.55 2.79
CA GLN A 34 1.19 -16.67 3.62
C GLN A 34 0.10 -15.70 3.14
N PRO A 35 -1.07 -16.19 2.69
CA PRO A 35 -2.13 -15.34 2.15
C PRO A 35 -2.85 -14.59 3.26
N PHE A 36 -3.12 -13.30 3.00
CA PHE A 36 -3.94 -12.43 3.84
C PHE A 36 -4.64 -11.41 2.96
N HIS A 37 -5.77 -10.92 3.44
CA HIS A 37 -6.64 -9.99 2.73
C HIS A 37 -6.93 -8.76 3.59
N VAL A 38 -7.63 -7.76 3.04
CA VAL A 38 -8.02 -6.55 3.78
C VAL A 38 -8.80 -6.91 5.03
N ALA A 39 -9.63 -7.97 5.01
CA ALA A 39 -10.39 -8.42 6.16
C ALA A 39 -9.49 -8.79 7.35
N ASP A 40 -8.39 -9.51 7.09
CA ASP A 40 -7.44 -9.93 8.14
C ASP A 40 -6.71 -8.72 8.72
N VAL A 41 -6.14 -7.88 7.85
CA VAL A 41 -5.38 -6.69 8.28
C VAL A 41 -6.29 -5.68 8.99
N ARG A 42 -7.55 -5.57 8.57
CA ARG A 42 -8.57 -4.78 9.27
C ARG A 42 -8.86 -5.35 10.66
N ALA A 43 -9.01 -6.67 10.79
CA ALA A 43 -9.23 -7.31 12.08
C ALA A 43 -8.05 -7.05 13.05
N TRP A 44 -6.80 -7.15 12.57
CA TRP A 44 -5.62 -6.87 13.40
C TRP A 44 -5.54 -5.41 13.87
N HIS A 45 -5.89 -4.46 13.02
CA HIS A 45 -5.94 -3.05 13.41
C HIS A 45 -7.10 -2.75 14.36
N LYS A 46 -8.28 -3.35 14.15
CA LYS A 46 -9.41 -3.21 15.08
C LYS A 46 -9.12 -3.79 16.45
N ALA A 47 -8.37 -4.90 16.53
CA ALA A 47 -7.88 -5.45 17.79
C ALA A 47 -6.89 -4.51 18.53
N GLN A 48 -6.35 -3.50 17.84
CA GLN A 48 -5.51 -2.43 18.41
C GLN A 48 -6.30 -1.12 18.62
N ASN A 49 -7.64 -1.20 18.67
CA ASN A 49 -8.57 -0.08 18.81
C ASN A 49 -8.52 0.96 17.68
N TRP A 50 -8.11 0.56 16.46
CA TRP A 50 -8.23 1.45 15.31
C TRP A 50 -9.64 1.39 14.75
N SER A 51 -10.11 2.50 14.17
CA SER A 51 -11.43 2.57 13.54
C SER A 51 -11.57 1.68 12.30
N ASP A 52 -10.47 1.47 11.58
CA ASP A 52 -10.39 0.66 10.37
C ASP A 52 -8.93 0.29 10.06
N ILE A 53 -8.70 -0.52 9.03
CA ILE A 53 -7.38 -0.73 8.42
C ILE A 53 -6.67 0.61 8.16
N GLY A 54 -5.36 0.67 8.43
CA GLY A 54 -4.59 1.90 8.25
C GLY A 54 -4.30 2.27 6.79
N TYR A 55 -4.35 1.31 5.87
CA TYR A 55 -3.98 1.44 4.46
C TYR A 55 -5.20 1.67 3.56
N HIS A 56 -5.00 2.35 2.43
CA HIS A 56 -6.09 2.60 1.48
C HIS A 56 -6.24 1.46 0.45
N PHE A 57 -5.13 0.80 0.10
CA PHE A 57 -5.12 -0.35 -0.82
C PHE A 57 -4.22 -1.45 -0.27
N LEU A 58 -4.62 -2.70 -0.51
CA LEU A 58 -3.84 -3.89 -0.23
C LEU A 58 -3.65 -4.70 -1.52
N VAL A 59 -2.44 -5.23 -1.75
CA VAL A 59 -2.14 -6.12 -2.87
C VAL A 59 -1.87 -7.53 -2.34
N ALA A 60 -2.82 -8.44 -2.59
CA ALA A 60 -2.76 -9.84 -2.19
C ALA A 60 -1.70 -10.61 -3.01
N LEU A 61 -1.37 -11.84 -2.60
CA LEU A 61 -0.27 -12.63 -3.20
C LEU A 61 -0.48 -12.92 -4.69
N ASP A 62 -1.74 -13.03 -5.13
CA ASP A 62 -2.13 -13.27 -6.52
C ASP A 62 -2.21 -11.98 -7.36
N GLY A 63 -1.83 -10.84 -6.79
CA GLY A 63 -1.94 -9.52 -7.45
C GLY A 63 -3.31 -8.87 -7.34
N THR A 64 -4.29 -9.49 -6.67
CA THR A 64 -5.59 -8.86 -6.41
C THR A 64 -5.40 -7.57 -5.60
N ILE A 65 -5.92 -6.46 -6.11
CA ILE A 65 -5.92 -5.16 -5.42
C ILE A 65 -7.26 -5.00 -4.69
N GLU A 66 -7.20 -4.95 -3.37
CA GLU A 66 -8.34 -4.76 -2.49
C GLU A 66 -8.38 -3.34 -1.94
N ILE A 67 -9.60 -2.81 -1.81
CA ILE A 67 -9.84 -1.49 -1.23
C ILE A 67 -9.88 -1.64 0.30
N GLY A 68 -8.99 -0.92 0.98
CA GLY A 68 -8.95 -0.79 2.43
C GLY A 68 -9.79 0.39 2.90
N ARG A 69 -9.15 1.33 3.61
CA ARG A 69 -9.78 2.58 4.03
C ARG A 69 -10.08 3.46 2.81
N PRO A 70 -11.25 4.10 2.72
CA PRO A 70 -11.54 5.01 1.61
C PRO A 70 -10.47 6.09 1.45
N LYS A 71 -9.95 6.26 0.22
CA LYS A 71 -8.93 7.27 -0.10
C LYS A 71 -9.31 8.71 0.33
N ALA A 72 -10.60 9.02 0.35
CA ALA A 72 -11.10 10.31 0.83
C ALA A 72 -10.88 10.54 2.34
N GLN A 73 -10.70 9.49 3.13
CA GLN A 73 -10.46 9.56 4.58
C GLN A 73 -8.97 9.43 4.90
N VAL A 74 -8.51 10.15 5.93
CA VAL A 74 -7.11 10.07 6.38
C VAL A 74 -6.77 8.66 6.86
N GLY A 75 -5.65 8.11 6.38
CA GLY A 75 -5.11 6.81 6.76
C GLY A 75 -4.47 6.77 8.15
N ALA A 76 -3.97 5.61 8.53
CA ALA A 76 -3.20 5.40 9.76
C ALA A 76 -2.00 4.47 9.48
N HIS A 77 -1.09 4.89 8.60
CA HIS A 77 -0.02 4.04 8.08
C HIS A 77 1.39 4.65 8.22
N VAL A 78 1.52 5.98 8.25
CA VAL A 78 2.76 6.70 8.59
C VAL A 78 2.44 7.85 9.54
N ALA A 79 2.84 7.72 10.80
CA ALA A 79 2.62 8.77 11.81
C ALA A 79 3.22 10.11 11.36
N GLY A 80 2.46 11.21 11.53
CA GLY A 80 2.85 12.55 11.07
C GLY A 80 2.68 12.82 9.56
N HIS A 81 2.43 11.80 8.74
CA HIS A 81 2.34 11.94 7.28
C HIS A 81 1.01 11.47 6.68
N ASN A 82 0.15 10.82 7.47
CA ASN A 82 -1.14 10.27 7.03
C ASN A 82 -2.03 11.27 6.28
N ALA A 83 -2.12 12.52 6.75
CA ALA A 83 -3.05 13.50 6.19
C ALA A 83 -2.82 13.77 4.68
N LYS A 84 -1.54 13.75 4.26
CA LYS A 84 -1.10 14.08 2.89
C LYS A 84 -0.57 12.88 2.10
N SER A 85 -0.89 11.65 2.53
CA SER A 85 -0.39 10.45 1.87
C SER A 85 -1.47 9.40 1.62
N ILE A 86 -1.21 8.57 0.60
CA ILE A 86 -1.95 7.35 0.31
C ILE A 86 -1.08 6.14 0.63
N GLY A 87 -1.45 5.36 1.65
CA GLY A 87 -0.82 4.08 1.95
C GLY A 87 -1.30 2.92 1.08
N ILE A 88 -0.36 2.22 0.45
CA ILE A 88 -0.52 0.93 -0.23
C ILE A 88 0.28 -0.11 0.55
N VAL A 89 -0.29 -1.27 0.81
CA VAL A 89 0.40 -2.39 1.47
C VAL A 89 0.39 -3.63 0.58
N TYR A 90 1.50 -4.34 0.45
CA TYR A 90 1.48 -5.69 -0.13
C TYR A 90 1.57 -6.75 0.98
N VAL A 91 0.97 -7.91 0.74
CA VAL A 91 1.02 -9.05 1.66
C VAL A 91 2.40 -9.69 1.61
N GLY A 92 3.09 -9.73 2.75
CA GLY A 92 4.44 -10.26 2.90
C GLY A 92 5.38 -9.27 3.60
N GLY A 93 6.67 -9.35 3.28
CA GLY A 93 7.71 -8.43 3.74
C GLY A 93 8.69 -9.00 4.75
N VAL A 94 8.48 -10.24 5.20
CA VAL A 94 9.46 -11.01 5.98
C VAL A 94 9.63 -12.42 5.43
N ALA A 95 10.82 -12.99 5.58
CA ALA A 95 11.13 -14.35 5.17
C ALA A 95 10.26 -15.39 5.91
N LYS A 96 10.39 -16.67 5.52
CA LYS A 96 9.63 -17.78 6.14
C LYS A 96 9.78 -17.90 7.65
N ASP A 97 10.89 -17.39 8.21
CA ASP A 97 11.13 -17.32 9.66
C ASP A 97 10.20 -16.35 10.40
N GLY A 98 9.49 -15.48 9.69
CA GLY A 98 8.60 -14.45 10.23
C GLY A 98 9.32 -13.28 10.90
N LYS A 99 10.64 -13.15 10.73
CA LYS A 99 11.47 -12.16 11.44
C LYS A 99 12.36 -11.36 10.51
N THR A 100 12.97 -12.00 9.52
CA THR A 100 13.97 -11.37 8.65
C THR A 100 13.28 -10.55 7.56
N PRO A 101 13.47 -9.22 7.49
CA PRO A 101 12.90 -8.40 6.41
C PRO A 101 13.41 -8.88 5.05
N LYS A 102 12.49 -9.07 4.11
CA LYS A 102 12.78 -9.56 2.76
C LYS A 102 11.75 -8.99 1.79
N ASP A 103 12.16 -8.60 0.58
CA ASP A 103 11.21 -8.37 -0.51
C ASP A 103 10.63 -9.72 -0.93
N THR A 104 9.38 -9.97 -0.55
CA THR A 104 8.68 -11.23 -0.83
C THR A 104 7.59 -11.06 -1.87
N ARG A 105 7.56 -9.93 -2.59
CA ARG A 105 6.51 -9.67 -3.58
C ARG A 105 6.56 -10.70 -4.69
N THR A 106 5.40 -11.27 -5.01
CA THR A 106 5.22 -12.11 -6.21
C THR A 106 5.30 -11.28 -7.49
N PRO A 107 5.56 -11.90 -8.66
CA PRO A 107 5.47 -11.20 -9.96
C PRO A 107 4.12 -10.50 -10.17
N GLU A 108 3.02 -11.13 -9.74
CA GLU A 108 1.66 -10.61 -9.85
C GLU A 108 1.48 -9.37 -8.97
N GLN A 109 2.00 -9.41 -7.73
CA GLN A 109 2.02 -8.24 -6.85
C GLN A 109 2.81 -7.08 -7.46
N LYS A 110 3.98 -7.35 -8.06
CA LYS A 110 4.80 -6.31 -8.70
C LYS A 110 4.05 -5.67 -9.88
N ALA A 111 3.41 -6.46 -10.72
CA ALA A 111 2.60 -5.96 -11.83
C ALA A 111 1.41 -5.10 -11.35
N ALA A 112 0.66 -5.61 -10.36
CA ALA A 112 -0.47 -4.91 -9.77
C ALA A 112 -0.05 -3.59 -9.09
N MET A 113 1.08 -3.60 -8.38
CA MET A 113 1.64 -2.39 -7.77
C MET A 113 1.96 -1.33 -8.83
N VAL A 114 2.57 -1.69 -9.95
CA VAL A 114 2.87 -0.73 -11.02
C VAL A 114 1.58 -0.13 -11.60
N ASP A 115 0.56 -0.94 -11.88
CA ASP A 115 -0.71 -0.42 -12.42
C ASP A 115 -1.42 0.50 -11.42
N LEU A 116 -1.50 0.11 -10.15
CA LEU A 116 -2.07 0.92 -9.08
C LEU A 116 -1.32 2.26 -8.89
N LEU A 117 0.02 2.21 -8.87
CA LEU A 117 0.86 3.40 -8.71
C LEU A 117 0.69 4.36 -9.87
N ARG A 118 0.62 3.88 -11.12
CA ARG A 118 0.35 4.72 -12.30
C ARG A 118 -0.99 5.44 -12.20
N VAL A 119 -2.06 4.72 -11.80
CA VAL A 119 -3.39 5.32 -11.62
C VAL A 119 -3.36 6.39 -10.52
N LEU A 120 -2.73 6.10 -9.38
CA LEU A 120 -2.64 7.06 -8.28
C LEU A 120 -1.77 8.28 -8.62
N LYS A 121 -0.67 8.10 -9.36
CA LYS A 121 0.17 9.21 -9.84
C LYS A 121 -0.56 10.09 -10.86
N ALA A 122 -1.35 9.50 -11.74
CA ALA A 122 -2.19 10.26 -12.66
C ALA A 122 -3.26 11.08 -11.89
N ALA A 123 -3.86 10.50 -10.85
CA ALA A 123 -4.85 11.17 -10.01
C ALA A 123 -4.25 12.23 -9.05
N HIS A 124 -2.96 12.09 -8.71
CA HIS A 124 -2.23 12.99 -7.82
C HIS A 124 -0.88 13.39 -8.43
N PRO A 125 -0.88 14.25 -9.46
CA PRO A 125 0.35 14.71 -10.11
C PRO A 125 1.29 15.35 -9.08
N GLY A 126 2.57 14.97 -9.12
CA GLY A 126 3.60 15.44 -8.19
C GLY A 126 3.70 14.67 -6.87
N ALA A 127 2.79 13.72 -6.60
CA ALA A 127 2.95 12.84 -5.44
C ALA A 127 4.19 11.95 -5.58
N VAL A 128 5.04 11.95 -4.54
CA VAL A 128 6.25 11.13 -4.50
C VAL A 128 5.92 9.72 -4.03
N VAL A 129 6.32 8.71 -4.80
CA VAL A 129 6.24 7.30 -4.38
C VAL A 129 7.48 6.97 -3.55
N GLN A 130 7.27 6.47 -2.34
CA GLN A 130 8.37 6.11 -1.44
C GLN A 130 7.95 5.02 -0.44
N GLY A 131 8.92 4.30 0.10
CA GLY A 131 8.69 3.30 1.14
C GLY A 131 8.44 3.95 2.49
N HIS A 132 7.80 3.23 3.42
CA HIS A 132 7.66 3.70 4.82
C HIS A 132 9.01 4.11 5.42
N ARG A 133 10.08 3.35 5.13
CA ARG A 133 11.46 3.62 5.57
C ARG A 133 12.05 4.96 5.11
N ASP A 134 11.49 5.58 4.07
CA ASP A 134 12.02 6.81 3.48
C ASP A 134 11.43 8.08 4.11
N TYR A 135 10.44 7.93 5.00
CA TYR A 135 9.86 9.06 5.72
C TYR A 135 10.77 9.56 6.85
N PRO A 136 10.79 10.88 7.13
CA PRO A 136 11.57 11.44 8.24
C PRO A 136 11.31 10.74 9.56
N LYS A 137 12.37 10.45 10.32
CA LYS A 137 12.32 9.80 11.64
C LYS A 137 11.74 8.38 11.63
N VAL A 138 11.70 7.70 10.48
CA VAL A 138 11.31 6.29 10.39
C VAL A 138 12.54 5.38 10.30
N ALA A 139 12.77 4.58 11.34
CA ALA A 139 13.78 3.52 11.37
C ALA A 139 13.11 2.15 11.21
N LYS A 140 12.60 1.85 10.00
CA LYS A 140 11.93 0.58 9.68
C LYS A 140 12.51 -0.02 8.41
N ALA A 141 12.46 -1.34 8.29
CA ALA A 141 12.81 -2.03 7.05
C ALA A 141 11.71 -1.91 5.98
N CYS A 142 10.44 -1.77 6.40
CA CYS A 142 9.25 -1.65 5.55
C CYS A 142 9.46 -0.61 4.43
N PRO A 143 9.24 -0.95 3.15
CA PRO A 143 8.54 -2.13 2.63
C PRO A 143 9.44 -3.34 2.33
N SER A 144 10.63 -3.42 2.92
CA SER A 144 11.64 -4.47 2.72
C SER A 144 12.31 -4.45 1.34
N PHE A 145 12.17 -3.35 0.60
CA PHE A 145 12.91 -3.00 -0.61
C PHE A 145 12.99 -1.47 -0.77
N ASP A 146 13.76 -0.99 -1.74
CA ASP A 146 13.87 0.43 -2.08
C ASP A 146 12.77 0.85 -3.07
N ALA A 147 11.57 1.14 -2.55
CA ALA A 147 10.43 1.55 -3.37
C ALA A 147 10.64 2.91 -4.04
N LYS A 148 11.38 3.82 -3.40
CA LYS A 148 11.66 5.14 -3.96
C LYS A 148 12.52 5.03 -5.21
N ARG A 149 13.55 4.17 -5.18
CA ARG A 149 14.39 3.89 -6.35
C ARG A 149 13.64 3.10 -7.42
N GLU A 150 12.93 2.04 -7.04
CA GLU A 150 12.24 1.16 -7.99
C GLU A 150 11.17 1.91 -8.81
N TYR A 151 10.48 2.86 -8.19
CA TYR A 151 9.37 3.58 -8.81
C TYR A 151 9.71 5.02 -9.22
N ALA A 152 11.00 5.37 -9.28
CA ALA A 152 11.46 6.73 -9.59
C ALA A 152 11.00 7.24 -10.97
N THR A 153 10.74 6.32 -11.91
CA THR A 153 10.39 6.62 -13.31
C THR A 153 8.91 6.40 -13.64
N LEU A 154 8.09 6.02 -12.65
CA LEU A 154 6.64 6.01 -12.81
C LEU A 154 6.08 7.43 -12.91
#